data_AF-A0A7C6JHC9-F1
#
_entry.id   AF-A0A7C6JHC9-F1
#
_cell.length_a   1.000
_cell.length_b   1.000
_cell.length_c   1.000
_cell.angle_alpha   90.00
_cell.angle_beta   90.00
_cell.angle_gamma   90.00
#
_symmetry.space_group_name_H-M   'P 1'
#
loop_
_entity.id
_entity.type
_entity.pdbx_description
1 polymer ?
#
loop_
_entity_poly.entity_id
_entity_poly.type
_entity_poly.pdbx_seq_one_letter_code
_entity_poly.pdbx_strand_id
1 'polypeptide(L)' 'MKSQERQQFWQQHVDAWQASDLSGAAFCKQHELNYAQFNYWRKKLL' A
#
# COMPACT_ATOMS: atom_id res chain seq x y z
N MET A 1 -7.56 4.54 -15.91
CA MET A 1 -6.22 4.34 -15.32
C MET A 1 -5.74 2.94 -15.67
N LYS A 2 -4.63 2.85 -16.40
CA LYS A 2 -4.06 1.58 -16.86
C LYS A 2 -3.63 0.77 -15.63
N SER A 3 -3.74 -0.55 -15.71
CA SER A 3 -3.43 -1.45 -14.59
C SER A 3 -2.02 -1.26 -14.01
N GLN A 4 -1.07 -0.80 -14.82
CA GLN A 4 0.29 -0.47 -14.41
C GLN A 4 0.39 0.74 -13.48
N GLU A 5 -0.38 1.81 -13.70
CA GLU A 5 -0.33 3.02 -12.86
C GLU A 5 -0.75 2.71 -11.43
N ARG A 6 -1.78 1.85 -11.28
CA ARG A 6 -2.22 1.38 -9.96
C ARG A 6 -1.17 0.49 -9.29
N GLN A 7 -0.53 -0.39 -10.05
CA GLN A 7 0.52 -1.23 -9.49
C GLN A 7 1.69 -0.39 -8.98
N GLN A 8 2.14 0.60 -9.76
CA GLN A 8 3.20 1.51 -9.35
C GLN A 8 2.81 2.32 -8.11
N PHE A 9 1.59 2.86 -8.08
CA PHE A 9 1.05 3.57 -6.92
C PHE A 9 1.11 2.70 -5.65
N TRP A 10 0.59 1.47 -5.72
CA TRP A 10 0.60 0.57 -4.56
C TRP A 10 2.00 0.07 -4.19
N GLN A 11 2.90 -0.11 -5.16
CA GLN A 11 4.30 -0.43 -4.88
C GLN A 11 4.96 0.66 -4.04
N GLN A 12 4.83 1.93 -4.44
CA GLN A 12 5.40 3.03 -3.67
C GLN A 12 4.85 3.08 -2.24
N HIS A 13 3.56 2.79 -2.05
CA HIS A 13 2.96 2.73 -0.72
C HIS A 13 3.42 1.52 0.10
N VAL A 14 3.61 0.35 -0.52
CA VAL A 14 4.12 -0.84 0.17
C VAL A 14 5.58 -0.65 0.56
N ASP A 15 6.41 -0.05 -0.29
CA ASP A 15 7.82 0.25 0.00
C ASP A 15 7.92 1.28 1.15
N ALA A 16 7.12 2.35 1.09
CA ALA A 16 7.04 3.34 2.16
C ALA A 16 6.50 2.74 3.48
N TRP A 17 5.56 1.80 3.39
CA TRP A 17 5.08 1.05 4.54
C TRP A 17 6.13 0.11 5.11
N GLN A 18 6.97 -0.56 4.30
CA GLN A 18 8.06 -1.39 4.82
C GLN A 18 9.14 -0.56 5.50
N ALA A 19 9.38 0.66 5.02
CA ALA A 19 10.34 1.58 5.65
C ALA A 19 9.78 2.26 6.91
N SER A 20 8.46 2.34 7.05
CA SER A 20 7.80 2.85 8.24
C SER A 20 7.52 1.67 9.17
N ASP A 21 8.03 1.66 10.39
CA ASP A 21 7.78 0.58 11.38
C ASP A 21 6.30 0.52 11.89
N LEU A 22 5.36 0.92 11.03
CA LEU A 22 3.94 1.07 11.30
C LEU A 22 3.21 -0.22 10.99
N SER A 23 2.18 -0.51 11.77
CA SER A 23 1.18 -1.50 11.39
C SER A 23 0.45 -1.06 10.10
N GLY A 24 0.09 -2.01 9.24
CA GLY A 24 -0.60 -1.69 7.97
C GLY A 24 -1.88 -0.87 8.15
N ALA A 25 -2.60 -1.05 9.26
CA ALA A 25 -3.77 -0.23 9.60
C ALA A 25 -3.40 1.23 9.96
N ALA A 26 -2.29 1.44 10.68
CA ALA A 26 -1.81 2.78 11.04
C ALA A 26 -1.32 3.54 9.79
N PHE A 27 -0.57 2.86 8.92
CA PHE A 27 -0.14 3.41 7.64
C PHE A 27 -1.33 3.80 6.75
N CYS A 28 -2.33 2.92 6.64
CA CYS A 28 -3.54 3.22 5.88
C CYS A 28 -4.29 4.42 6.46
N LYS A 29 -4.35 4.56 7.78
CA LYS A 29 -5.01 5.70 8.44
C LYS A 29 -4.26 7.02 8.21
N GLN A 30 -2.92 7.01 8.21
CA GLN A 30 -2.10 8.20 7.97
C GLN A 30 -2.12 8.66 6.51
N HIS A 31 -2.18 7.73 5.57
CA HIS A 31 -2.15 8.01 4.14
C HIS A 31 -3.54 7.99 3.49
N GLU A 32 -4.60 7.93 4.30
CA GLU A 32 -6.02 7.86 3.84
C GLU A 32 -6.26 6.74 2.81
N LEU A 33 -5.56 5.62 2.97
CA LEU A 33 -5.65 4.47 2.07
C LEU A 33 -6.75 3.51 2.52
N ASN A 34 -7.38 2.87 1.55
CA ASN A 34 -8.29 1.78 1.83
C ASN A 34 -7.52 0.54 2.30
N TYR A 35 -7.78 0.10 3.54
CA TYR A 35 -7.10 -1.03 4.14
C TYR A 35 -7.29 -2.35 3.39
N ALA A 36 -8.46 -2.60 2.81
CA ALA A 36 -8.72 -3.83 2.05
C ALA A 36 -7.92 -3.86 0.74
N GLN A 37 -7.84 -2.72 0.03
CA GLN A 37 -7.01 -2.60 -1.17
C GLN A 37 -5.53 -2.71 -0.82
N PHE A 38 -5.09 -2.03 0.24
CA PHE A 38 -3.71 -2.12 0.72
C PHE A 38 -3.32 -3.57 1.05
N ASN A 39 -4.15 -4.30 1.79
CA ASN A 39 -3.86 -5.69 2.13
C ASN A 39 -3.80 -6.60 0.89
N TYR A 40 -4.67 -6.38 -0.10
CA TYR A 40 -4.60 -7.09 -1.37
C TYR A 40 -3.27 -6.83 -2.09
N TRP A 41 -2.88 -5.55 -2.24
CA TRP A 41 -1.65 -5.19 -2.94
C TRP A 41 -0.40 -5.58 -2.16
N ARG A 42 -0.43 -5.46 -0.84
CA ARG A 42 0.63 -5.96 0.04
C ARG A 42 0.88 -7.44 -0.17
N LYS A 43 -0.16 -8.28 -0.24
CA LYS A 43 -0.02 -9.72 -0.54
C LYS A 43 0.42 -10.03 -1.97
N LYS A 44 0.28 -9.08 -2.87
CA LYS A 44 0.61 -9.24 -4.29
C LYS A 44 2.03 -8.78 -4.63
N LEU A 45 2.55 -7.82 -3.88
CA LEU A 45 3.85 -7.16 -4.11
C LEU A 45 4.94 -7.62 -3.14
N LEU A 46 4.56 -8.19 -1.99
CA LEU A 46 5.43 -9.03 -1.15
C LEU A 46 5.39 -10.47 -1.64
#